data_AF-A0A4P8R9A8-F1
#
_entry.id   AF-A0A4P8R9A8-F1
#
_cell.length_a   1.000
_cell.length_b   1.000
_cell.length_c   1.000
_cell.angle_alpha   90.00
_cell.angle_beta   90.00
_cell.angle_gamma   90.00
#
_symmetry.space_group_name_H-M   'P 1'
#
loop_
_entity.id
_entity.type
_entity.pdbx_description
1 polymer ?
#
loop_
_entity_poly.entity_id
_entity_poly.type
_entity_poly.pdbx_seq_one_letter_code
_entity_poly.pdbx_strand_id
1 'polypeptide(L)'
;MNTDQLDEVADSATNTRRDIVARPGTEEDLDPLPLPQPVLQLLEKHYSGWKQPALAEGVEKNSRSHEQGPYSVSGDFNGDGQQDYAVQIQQDEHVVMLAFLQSADSWQVQELKKDILFNDRGNLKTPYYLYLTEAGQEIRNQQNNQEITTPYDAVTVALNNNAEIYVLENGRFIRYNSSN
;
A
#
# COMPACT_ATOMS: atom_id res chain seq x y z
N MET A 1 -44.31 -41.64 -23.56
CA MET A 1 -43.69 -41.85 -22.24
C MET A 1 -42.20 -41.99 -22.54
N ASN A 2 -41.39 -40.93 -22.68
CA ASN A 2 -41.01 -39.86 -21.74
C ASN A 2 -40.59 -40.37 -20.36
N THR A 3 -39.28 -40.40 -20.14
CA THR A 3 -38.56 -40.10 -18.88
C THR A 3 -37.07 -39.87 -19.20
N ASP A 4 -36.65 -38.60 -19.06
CA ASP A 4 -35.37 -38.09 -18.52
C ASP A 4 -34.06 -38.55 -19.18
N GLN A 5 -33.33 -37.75 -19.97
CA GLN A 5 -32.75 -36.41 -19.70
C GLN A 5 -32.11 -36.29 -18.31
N LEU A 6 -30.82 -36.61 -18.24
CA LEU A 6 -29.90 -36.02 -17.27
C LEU A 6 -28.86 -35.23 -18.05
N ASP A 7 -29.12 -33.92 -18.12
CA ASP A 7 -28.13 -32.89 -18.35
C ASP A 7 -27.17 -32.86 -17.16
N GLU A 8 -25.88 -32.87 -17.42
CA GLU A 8 -24.88 -32.38 -16.48
C GLU A 8 -23.99 -31.38 -17.22
N VAL A 9 -24.48 -30.14 -17.26
CA VAL A 9 -23.70 -28.92 -17.50
C VAL A 9 -23.23 -28.41 -16.14
N ALA A 10 -21.92 -28.33 -15.96
CA ALA A 10 -21.31 -27.57 -14.86
C ALA A 10 -20.02 -26.89 -15.36
N ASP A 11 -20.21 -25.64 -15.79
CA ASP A 11 -19.41 -24.46 -15.46
C ASP A 11 -17.88 -24.48 -15.58
N SER A 12 -17.44 -23.88 -16.68
CA SER A 12 -16.63 -22.65 -16.71
C SER A 12 -15.66 -22.40 -15.53
N ALA A 13 -14.38 -22.65 -15.78
CA ALA A 13 -13.30 -21.85 -15.23
C ALA A 13 -12.39 -21.43 -16.39
N THR A 14 -12.73 -20.29 -16.98
CA THR A 14 -11.94 -19.62 -18.00
C THR A 14 -10.62 -19.15 -17.36
N ASN A 15 -9.55 -19.92 -17.50
CA ASN A 15 -8.19 -19.41 -17.32
C ASN A 15 -7.84 -18.51 -18.51
N THR A 16 -8.40 -17.30 -18.52
CA THR A 16 -7.91 -16.23 -19.36
C THR A 16 -6.56 -15.81 -18.79
N ARG A 17 -5.48 -16.37 -19.34
CA ARG A 17 -4.17 -15.72 -19.29
C ARG A 17 -4.36 -14.31 -19.85
N ARG A 18 -4.40 -13.31 -18.97
CA ARG A 18 -4.30 -11.91 -19.37
C ARG A 18 -2.92 -11.74 -19.98
N ASP A 19 -2.91 -11.72 -21.31
CA ASP A 19 -1.77 -11.33 -22.12
C ASP A 19 -1.56 -9.83 -21.90
N ILE A 20 -0.69 -9.49 -20.94
CA ILE A 20 -0.31 -8.10 -20.66
C ILE A 20 0.79 -7.74 -21.65
N VAL A 21 0.38 -7.22 -22.81
CA VAL A 21 1.27 -6.49 -23.70
C VAL A 21 1.59 -5.16 -23.02
N ALA A 22 2.71 -5.11 -22.30
CA ALA A 22 3.25 -3.88 -21.73
C ALA A 22 3.61 -2.91 -22.88
N ARG A 23 2.84 -1.83 -23.02
CA ARG A 23 3.23 -0.67 -23.82
C ARG A 23 4.03 0.30 -22.94
N PRO A 24 5.06 0.98 -23.49
CA PRO A 24 5.85 1.91 -22.72
C PRO A 24 5.08 3.22 -22.48
N GLY A 25 4.86 3.52 -21.20
CA GLY A 25 4.89 4.85 -20.57
C GLY A 25 4.23 6.04 -21.26
N THR A 26 2.98 6.31 -20.89
CA THR A 26 2.38 7.66 -20.80
C THR A 26 1.60 7.72 -19.50
N GLU A 27 1.62 8.86 -18.80
CA GLU A 27 1.15 9.10 -17.43
C GLU A 27 -0.36 8.87 -17.16
N GLU A 28 -1.09 8.10 -17.97
CA GLU A 28 -2.56 8.01 -17.91
C GLU A 28 -3.19 6.64 -17.60
N ASP A 29 -2.41 5.55 -17.46
CA ASP A 29 -2.93 4.23 -17.09
C ASP A 29 -2.38 3.77 -15.73
N LEU A 30 -2.50 4.62 -14.70
CA LEU A 30 -2.32 4.15 -13.32
C LEU A 30 -3.60 3.44 -12.90
N ASP A 31 -3.50 2.13 -12.60
CA ASP A 31 -4.61 1.41 -11.99
C ASP A 31 -5.06 2.17 -10.73
N PRO A 32 -6.36 2.45 -10.58
CA PRO A 32 -6.87 3.21 -9.44
C PRO A 32 -6.50 2.49 -8.14
N LEU A 33 -6.07 3.26 -7.13
CA LEU A 33 -5.77 2.72 -5.82
C LEU A 33 -6.97 1.89 -5.32
N PRO A 34 -6.78 0.62 -4.90
CA PRO A 34 -7.85 -0.28 -4.51
C PRO A 34 -8.39 0.07 -3.11
N LEU A 35 -8.90 1.29 -2.95
CA LEU A 35 -9.35 1.85 -1.68
C LEU A 35 -10.88 1.83 -1.59
N PRO A 36 -11.44 1.54 -0.40
CA PRO A 36 -12.88 1.60 -0.20
C PRO A 36 -13.36 3.06 -0.24
N GLN A 37 -14.61 3.26 -0.66
CA GLN A 37 -15.19 4.60 -0.85
C GLN A 37 -15.09 5.52 0.39
N PRO A 38 -15.28 5.05 1.64
CA PRO A 38 -15.09 5.90 2.83
C PRO A 38 -13.66 6.44 2.97
N VAL A 39 -12.65 5.63 2.62
CA VAL A 39 -11.24 6.05 2.65
C VAL A 39 -10.98 7.12 1.59
N LEU A 40 -11.50 6.93 0.36
CA LEU A 40 -11.40 7.95 -0.70
C LEU A 40 -12.07 9.27 -0.29
N GLN A 41 -13.22 9.23 0.39
CA GLN A 41 -13.88 10.43 0.89
C GLN A 41 -13.07 11.16 1.97
N LEU A 42 -12.45 10.41 2.88
CA LEU A 42 -11.54 11.01 3.87
C LEU A 42 -10.32 11.62 3.22
N LEU A 43 -9.73 10.92 2.24
CA LEU A 43 -8.59 11.40 1.49
C LEU A 43 -8.90 12.72 0.79
N GLU A 44 -10.02 12.80 0.06
CA GLU A 44 -10.45 14.03 -0.61
C GLU A 44 -10.75 15.17 0.37
N LYS A 45 -11.35 14.84 1.51
CA LYS A 45 -11.69 15.83 2.55
C LYS A 45 -10.46 16.44 3.21
N HIS A 46 -9.43 15.65 3.48
CA HIS A 46 -8.24 16.08 4.24
C HIS A 46 -7.06 16.50 3.35
N TYR A 47 -7.00 15.98 2.12
CA TYR A 47 -5.90 16.16 1.19
C TYR A 47 -6.43 16.59 -0.18
N SER A 48 -7.23 17.66 -0.23
CA SER A 48 -7.83 18.14 -1.48
C SER A 48 -6.79 18.34 -2.59
N GLY A 49 -7.09 17.87 -3.79
CA GLY A 49 -6.19 17.95 -4.95
C GLY A 49 -5.03 16.95 -4.93
N TRP A 50 -5.07 15.95 -4.05
CA TRP A 50 -4.11 14.86 -4.06
C TRP A 50 -4.08 14.13 -5.41
N LYS A 51 -2.92 13.55 -5.72
CA LYS A 51 -2.71 12.72 -6.90
C LYS A 51 -1.97 11.45 -6.50
N GLN A 52 -2.02 10.42 -7.34
CA GLN A 52 -1.07 9.33 -7.21
C GLN A 52 0.32 9.83 -7.66
N PRO A 53 1.39 9.63 -6.86
CA PRO A 53 2.73 10.08 -7.26
C PRO A 53 3.27 9.21 -8.40
N ALA A 54 4.05 9.79 -9.31
CA ALA A 54 4.84 9.00 -10.26
C ALA A 54 6.01 8.32 -9.53
N LEU A 55 6.35 7.07 -9.88
CA LEU A 55 7.49 6.38 -9.27
C LEU A 55 8.82 6.83 -9.89
N ALA A 56 9.85 6.94 -9.06
CA ALA A 56 11.23 7.10 -9.54
C ALA A 56 11.70 5.83 -10.27
N GLU A 57 12.69 6.01 -11.16
CA GLU A 57 13.29 4.89 -11.88
C GLU A 57 13.85 3.86 -10.90
N GLY A 58 13.61 2.57 -11.18
CA GLY A 58 14.07 1.46 -10.34
C GLY A 58 13.15 1.09 -9.17
N VAL A 59 12.23 1.97 -8.75
CA VAL A 59 11.29 1.67 -7.66
C VAL A 59 10.35 0.52 -8.02
N GLU A 60 9.81 0.51 -9.23
CA GLU A 60 8.94 -0.59 -9.71
C GLU A 60 9.64 -1.95 -9.65
N LYS A 61 10.93 -2.00 -9.94
CA LYS A 61 11.69 -3.26 -9.90
C LYS A 61 11.81 -3.78 -8.47
N ASN A 62 12.04 -2.88 -7.52
CA ASN A 62 12.19 -3.21 -6.11
C ASN A 62 10.84 -3.53 -5.45
N SER A 63 9.75 -2.94 -5.92
CA SER A 63 8.42 -3.19 -5.37
C SER A 63 7.82 -4.52 -5.86
N ARG A 64 8.17 -5.00 -7.06
CA ARG A 64 7.62 -6.25 -7.65
C ARG A 64 7.82 -7.51 -6.83
N SER A 65 8.75 -7.52 -5.87
CA SER A 65 8.91 -8.65 -4.95
C SER A 65 7.87 -8.67 -3.83
N HIS A 66 7.03 -7.64 -3.73
CA HIS A 66 6.00 -7.49 -2.71
C HIS A 66 4.62 -7.54 -3.36
N GLU A 67 3.68 -8.24 -2.73
CA GLU A 67 2.39 -8.57 -3.34
C GLU A 67 1.47 -7.36 -3.58
N GLN A 68 1.54 -6.34 -2.71
CA GLN A 68 0.56 -5.25 -2.69
C GLN A 68 1.12 -3.88 -3.15
N GLY A 69 2.44 -3.70 -3.14
CA GLY A 69 3.09 -2.43 -3.45
C GLY A 69 2.99 -2.01 -4.92
N PRO A 70 3.38 -0.77 -5.28
CA PRO A 70 4.13 0.18 -4.46
C PRO A 70 3.29 1.30 -3.81
N TYR A 71 2.05 1.49 -4.25
CA TYR A 71 1.29 2.69 -3.90
C TYR A 71 0.40 2.54 -2.67
N SER A 72 -0.05 1.33 -2.40
CA SER A 72 -0.93 1.03 -1.28
C SER A 72 -0.63 -0.33 -0.70
N VAL A 73 -0.94 -0.51 0.56
CA VAL A 73 -0.94 -1.80 1.24
C VAL A 73 -2.16 -1.89 2.14
N SER A 74 -2.62 -3.10 2.40
CA SER A 74 -3.75 -3.41 3.26
C SER A 74 -3.35 -4.56 4.19
N GLY A 75 -3.62 -4.39 5.48
CA GLY A 75 -3.43 -5.40 6.53
C GLY A 75 -4.33 -5.12 7.72
N ASP A 76 -4.15 -5.83 8.83
CA ASP A 76 -4.73 -5.49 10.13
C ASP A 76 -3.67 -4.79 10.97
N PHE A 77 -3.66 -3.44 10.97
CA PHE A 77 -2.60 -2.66 11.63
C PHE A 77 -2.90 -2.41 13.11
N ASN A 78 -4.17 -2.48 13.51
CA ASN A 78 -4.61 -2.17 14.85
C ASN A 78 -5.01 -3.42 15.68
N GLY A 79 -5.05 -4.60 15.06
CA GLY A 79 -5.33 -5.87 15.71
C GLY A 79 -6.80 -6.13 15.99
N ASP A 80 -7.72 -5.39 15.36
CA ASP A 80 -9.15 -5.53 15.57
C ASP A 80 -9.82 -6.49 14.57
N GLY A 81 -9.03 -7.09 13.67
CA GLY A 81 -9.46 -8.03 12.65
C GLY A 81 -10.19 -7.39 11.46
N GLN A 82 -10.27 -6.06 11.41
CA GLN A 82 -10.78 -5.32 10.26
C GLN A 82 -9.64 -4.95 9.31
N GLN A 83 -10.00 -4.68 8.05
CA GLN A 83 -9.04 -4.34 7.01
C GLN A 83 -8.66 -2.87 7.08
N ASP A 84 -7.41 -2.58 7.43
CA ASP A 84 -6.80 -1.26 7.36
C ASP A 84 -6.10 -1.03 6.01
N TYR A 85 -5.84 0.24 5.69
CA TYR A 85 -5.18 0.64 4.44
C TYR A 85 -4.07 1.64 4.70
N ALA A 86 -2.95 1.52 4.00
CA ALA A 86 -1.95 2.57 3.92
C ALA A 86 -1.65 2.91 2.47
N VAL A 87 -1.42 4.19 2.19
CA VAL A 87 -1.30 4.71 0.83
C VAL A 87 -0.23 5.78 0.76
N GLN A 88 0.39 5.94 -0.41
CA GLN A 88 1.17 7.11 -0.73
C GLN A 88 0.45 7.99 -1.75
N ILE A 89 0.37 9.28 -1.45
CA ILE A 89 -0.20 10.30 -2.32
C ILE A 89 0.83 11.39 -2.59
N GLN A 90 0.67 12.08 -3.70
CA GLN A 90 1.28 13.37 -3.97
C GLN A 90 0.32 14.48 -3.51
N GLN A 91 0.84 15.42 -2.72
CA GLN A 91 0.18 16.67 -2.37
C GLN A 91 1.17 17.81 -2.63
N ASP A 92 0.87 18.66 -3.61
CA ASP A 92 1.79 19.69 -4.11
C ASP A 92 3.15 19.09 -4.52
N GLU A 93 4.23 19.53 -3.89
CA GLU A 93 5.62 19.05 -4.10
C GLU A 93 6.03 17.94 -3.12
N HIS A 94 5.09 17.41 -2.34
CA HIS A 94 5.35 16.40 -1.32
C HIS A 94 4.73 15.06 -1.68
N VAL A 95 5.39 13.99 -1.24
CA VAL A 95 4.78 12.69 -1.06
C VAL A 95 4.34 12.56 0.39
N VAL A 96 3.13 12.07 0.62
CA VAL A 96 2.55 11.85 1.93
C VAL A 96 2.12 10.39 2.03
N MET A 97 2.64 9.68 3.04
CA MET A 97 2.24 8.33 3.38
C MET A 97 1.23 8.38 4.53
N LEU A 98 0.07 7.78 4.31
CA LEU A 98 -1.07 7.80 5.22
C LEU A 98 -1.46 6.38 5.59
N ALA A 99 -1.88 6.19 6.84
CA ALA A 99 -2.59 5.00 7.29
C ALA A 99 -4.04 5.35 7.64
N PHE A 100 -4.96 4.51 7.19
CA PHE A 100 -6.38 4.55 7.46
C PHE A 100 -6.74 3.34 8.30
N LEU A 101 -7.12 3.59 9.55
CA LEU A 101 -7.53 2.58 10.51
C LEU A 101 -9.05 2.47 10.50
N GLN A 102 -9.57 1.28 10.24
CA GLN A 102 -10.97 0.97 10.41
C GLN A 102 -11.25 0.74 11.91
N SER A 103 -12.35 1.28 12.44
CA SER A 103 -12.77 1.03 13.81
C SER A 103 -14.29 1.06 13.91
N ALA A 104 -14.89 -0.12 14.16
CA ALA A 104 -16.32 -0.39 14.15
C ALA A 104 -17.06 0.16 12.90
N ASP A 105 -17.49 1.42 12.95
CA ASP A 105 -18.24 2.11 11.89
C ASP A 105 -17.55 3.41 11.42
N SER A 106 -16.29 3.61 11.77
CA SER A 106 -15.55 4.84 11.49
C SER A 106 -14.15 4.56 10.95
N TRP A 107 -13.59 5.55 10.29
CA TRP A 107 -12.24 5.53 9.75
C TRP A 107 -11.42 6.65 10.38
N GLN A 108 -10.20 6.34 10.79
CA GLN A 108 -9.23 7.31 11.29
C GLN A 108 -8.06 7.39 10.33
N VAL A 109 -7.55 8.59 10.06
CA VAL A 109 -6.36 8.81 9.24
C VAL A 109 -5.19 9.26 10.12
N GLN A 110 -4.02 8.67 9.91
CA GLN A 110 -2.76 9.08 10.51
C GLN A 110 -1.69 9.27 9.43
N GLU A 111 -0.93 10.37 9.51
CA GLU A 111 0.24 10.58 8.67
C GLU A 111 1.40 9.76 9.21
N LEU A 112 1.97 8.91 8.36
CA LEU A 112 3.16 8.11 8.65
C LEU A 112 4.43 8.89 8.33
N LYS A 113 4.47 9.45 7.12
CA LYS A 113 5.63 10.16 6.59
C LYS A 113 5.17 11.24 5.62
N LYS A 114 5.89 12.36 5.62
CA LYS A 114 5.82 13.38 4.58
C LYS A 114 7.25 13.73 4.14
N ASP A 115 7.48 13.73 2.84
CA ASP A 115 8.79 14.03 2.27
C ASP A 115 8.65 14.77 0.94
N ILE A 116 9.75 15.33 0.44
CA ILE A 116 9.77 16.01 -0.86
C ILE A 116 9.80 15.00 -2.01
N LEU A 117 9.10 15.31 -3.10
CA LEU A 117 9.21 14.55 -4.34
C LEU A 117 10.50 14.93 -5.07
N PHE A 118 11.11 13.97 -5.74
CA PHE A 118 12.27 14.20 -6.59
C PHE A 118 11.83 14.78 -7.94
N ASN A 119 12.40 15.91 -8.34
CA ASN A 119 12.14 16.49 -9.66
C ASN A 119 13.06 15.86 -10.71
N ASP A 120 12.49 15.03 -11.57
CA ASP A 120 13.15 14.48 -12.75
C ASP A 120 12.60 15.16 -14.02
N ARG A 121 13.35 16.16 -14.53
CA ARG A 121 13.03 16.90 -15.77
C ARG A 121 11.63 17.54 -15.78
N GLY A 122 11.17 18.03 -14.64
CA GLY A 122 9.84 18.64 -14.47
C GLY A 122 8.78 17.69 -13.93
N ASN A 123 9.07 16.40 -13.85
CA ASN A 123 8.13 15.41 -13.31
C ASN A 123 8.53 15.07 -11.87
N LEU A 124 7.63 15.33 -10.94
CA LEU A 124 7.80 15.00 -9.53
C LEU A 124 7.60 13.49 -9.32
N LYS A 125 8.60 12.83 -8.74
CA LYS A 125 8.65 11.38 -8.57
C LYS A 125 8.94 11.00 -7.12
N THR A 126 8.24 9.98 -6.63
CA THR A 126 8.50 9.38 -5.32
C THR A 126 9.57 8.32 -5.45
N PRO A 127 10.64 8.37 -4.64
CA PRO A 127 11.61 7.28 -4.55
C PRO A 127 11.13 6.18 -3.60
N TYR A 128 9.94 6.32 -3.00
CA TYR A 128 9.41 5.40 -2.00
C TYR A 128 8.46 4.37 -2.60
N TYR A 129 8.41 3.21 -1.97
CA TYR A 129 7.36 2.23 -2.17
C TYR A 129 6.89 1.66 -0.84
N LEU A 130 5.62 1.26 -0.80
CA LEU A 130 5.00 0.62 0.34
C LEU A 130 5.03 -0.90 0.19
N TYR A 131 5.21 -1.62 1.29
CA TYR A 131 4.91 -3.04 1.40
C TYR A 131 4.44 -3.40 2.82
N LEU A 132 3.74 -4.53 2.92
CA LEU A 132 3.22 -5.06 4.17
C LEU A 132 4.32 -5.81 4.93
N THR A 133 4.51 -5.49 6.20
CA THR A 133 5.25 -6.35 7.13
C THR A 133 4.23 -7.09 7.97
N GLU A 134 4.16 -8.40 7.81
CA GLU A 134 3.17 -9.23 8.51
C GLU A 134 3.37 -9.22 10.03
N ALA A 135 2.30 -9.53 10.77
CA ALA A 135 2.38 -9.81 12.19
C ALA A 135 3.37 -10.94 12.50
N GLY A 136 4.05 -10.86 13.65
CA GLY A 136 5.01 -11.86 14.12
C GLY A 136 6.41 -11.74 13.50
N GLN A 137 6.67 -10.73 12.66
CA GLN A 137 7.98 -10.49 12.09
C GLN A 137 8.92 -9.82 13.11
N GLU A 138 10.17 -10.30 13.17
CA GLU A 138 11.21 -9.69 13.99
C GLU A 138 11.80 -8.48 13.28
N ILE A 139 11.79 -7.33 13.94
CA ILE A 139 12.36 -6.08 13.45
C ILE A 139 13.50 -5.67 14.37
N ARG A 140 14.65 -5.39 13.76
CA ARG A 140 15.79 -4.79 14.46
C ARG A 140 15.91 -3.31 14.13
N ASN A 141 15.64 -2.46 15.11
CA ASN A 141 15.80 -1.02 14.99
C ASN A 141 17.29 -0.64 14.98
N GLN A 142 17.76 -0.14 13.84
CA GLN A 142 19.17 0.24 13.67
C GLN A 142 19.59 1.47 14.48
N GLN A 143 18.64 2.31 14.94
CA GLN A 143 18.97 3.52 15.69
C GLN A 143 19.39 3.25 17.14
N ASN A 144 18.76 2.27 17.79
CA ASN A 144 18.95 1.98 19.22
C ASN A 144 19.25 0.50 19.49
N ASN A 145 19.39 -0.32 18.44
CA ASN A 145 19.62 -1.76 18.51
C ASN A 145 18.53 -2.52 19.29
N GLN A 146 17.31 -1.98 19.34
CA GLN A 146 16.16 -2.63 19.92
C GLN A 146 15.59 -3.64 18.93
N GLU A 147 15.31 -4.85 19.41
CA GLU A 147 14.58 -5.87 18.67
C GLU A 147 13.13 -5.87 19.16
N ILE A 148 12.18 -5.87 18.23
CA ILE A 148 10.76 -6.00 18.49
C ILE A 148 10.18 -7.08 17.59
N THR A 149 9.08 -7.68 18.02
CA THR A 149 8.23 -8.50 17.15
C THR A 149 6.97 -7.71 16.85
N THR A 150 6.56 -7.64 15.58
CA THR A 150 5.34 -6.94 15.20
C THR A 150 4.13 -7.63 15.85
N PRO A 151 3.33 -6.93 16.68
CA PRO A 151 2.16 -7.53 17.30
C PRO A 151 1.03 -7.77 16.29
N TYR A 152 0.97 -6.92 15.27
CA TYR A 152 -0.01 -6.91 14.17
C TYR A 152 0.71 -6.59 12.86
N ASP A 153 -0.03 -6.49 11.76
CA ASP A 153 0.58 -6.06 10.51
C ASP A 153 1.12 -4.62 10.65
N ALA A 154 2.18 -4.34 9.92
CA ALA A 154 2.87 -3.06 9.94
C ALA A 154 3.07 -2.53 8.52
N VAL A 155 3.14 -1.20 8.43
CA VAL A 155 3.35 -0.52 7.15
C VAL A 155 4.84 -0.26 6.98
N THR A 156 5.43 -0.76 5.90
CA THR A 156 6.82 -0.45 5.58
C THR A 156 6.89 0.56 4.44
N VAL A 157 7.62 1.65 4.70
CA VAL A 157 8.00 2.67 3.72
C VAL A 157 9.46 2.44 3.37
N ALA A 158 9.72 1.95 2.16
CA ALA A 158 11.07 1.62 1.71
C ALA A 158 11.61 2.63 0.71
N LEU A 159 12.92 2.85 0.80
CA LEU A 159 13.73 3.73 -0.03
C LEU A 159 15.09 3.06 -0.28
N ASN A 160 15.31 2.58 -1.50
CA ASN A 160 16.54 1.84 -1.86
C ASN A 160 16.79 0.67 -0.87
N ASN A 161 17.87 0.72 -0.09
CA ASN A 161 18.25 -0.32 0.88
C ASN A 161 17.81 0.00 2.32
N ASN A 162 17.04 1.08 2.50
CA ASN A 162 16.52 1.48 3.80
C ASN A 162 15.02 1.24 3.85
N ALA A 163 14.54 0.82 5.01
CA ALA A 163 13.12 0.61 5.28
C ALA A 163 12.75 1.27 6.61
N GLU A 164 11.66 2.05 6.60
CA GLU A 164 11.02 2.56 7.80
C GLU A 164 9.76 1.76 8.05
N ILE A 165 9.72 1.00 9.14
CA ILE A 165 8.58 0.16 9.52
C ILE A 165 7.75 0.89 10.56
N TYR A 166 6.48 1.10 10.28
CA TYR A 166 5.52 1.80 11.12
C TYR A 166 4.61 0.77 11.80
N VAL A 167 4.77 0.63 13.11
CA VAL A 167 3.99 -0.28 13.96
C VAL A 167 3.04 0.54 14.81
N LEU A 168 1.76 0.18 14.87
CA LEU A 168 0.79 0.87 15.71
C LEU A 168 0.96 0.46 17.18
N GLU A 169 1.30 1.42 18.05
CA GLU A 169 1.42 1.20 19.49
C GLU A 169 0.66 2.29 20.24
N ASN A 170 -0.19 1.89 21.19
CA ASN A 170 -0.98 2.82 22.01
C ASN A 170 -1.76 3.86 21.17
N GLY A 171 -2.29 3.42 20.02
CA GLY A 171 -3.08 4.24 19.10
C GLY A 171 -2.27 5.20 18.22
N ARG A 172 -0.94 5.07 18.15
CA ARG A 172 -0.08 5.88 17.27
C ARG A 172 0.97 5.02 16.57
N PHE A 173 1.31 5.37 15.34
CA PHE A 173 2.39 4.69 14.64
C PHE A 173 3.76 5.10 15.19
N ILE A 174 4.54 4.09 15.57
CA ILE A 174 5.94 4.21 15.98
C ILE A 174 6.82 3.74 14.82
N ARG A 175 7.80 4.58 14.48
CA ARG A 175 8.73 4.32 13.38
C ARG A 175 9.96 3.56 13.86
N TYR A 176 10.25 2.45 13.20
CA TYR A 176 11.45 1.63 13.38
C TYR A 176 12.29 1.67 12.11
N ASN A 177 13.58 1.97 12.21
CA ASN A 177 14.46 1.99 11.05
C ASN A 177 15.13 0.64 10.87
N SER A 178 14.98 0.04 9.69
CA SER A 178 15.62 -1.20 9.28
C SER A 178 16.46 -0.99 8.03
N SER A 179 17.58 -1.70 7.93
CA SER A 179 18.32 -1.86 6.69
C SER A 179 17.89 -3.19 6.07
N ASN A 180 17.41 -3.16 4.82
CA ASN A 180 17.09 -4.36 4.05
C ASN A 180 18.36 -5.02 3.50
#